data_AF-A0A1Y1XW95-F1
#
_entry.id   AF-A0A1Y1XW95-F1
#
_cell.length_a   1.000
_cell.length_b   1.000
_cell.length_c   1.000
_cell.angle_alpha   90.00
_cell.angle_beta   90.00
_cell.angle_gamma   90.00
#
_symmetry.space_group_name_H-M   'P 1'
#
loop_
_entity.id
_entity.type
_entity.pdbx_description
1 polymer ?
#
loop_
_entity_poly.entity_id
_entity_poly.type
_entity_poly.pdbx_seq_one_letter_code
_entity_poly.pdbx_strand_id
1 'polypeptide(L)'
;MQVLVKGKSKAFVENANSLARTGPLWVFFDEINTCNHMGLLTSIITDRSLYGQSLSDNLRFFAACNPYRLRKIPTDAADAYASKEYFYEEQSKLVYQVHPVPEALLDYIWDYGVLSPLDENLYTQHMVTHSMSNFAESQMFAEMLCMSQEHIRSIDGEHSVSLRDIKRAIELARFFRQSLESRAALKTKRASYPQADDIPQRSMVLALVVSYQCRLYRHEDRRKYRENLGNIFAKFKNPITTQGILEIFHHDAIDYFNRMICGDDVAPSEALLENMLATIACILTNIPIFVVGAPGSSKSLALKLINQNLRGADSNDPYFAHCLNTISRFHYVHVCGSTKSVSKGNEVSRDELEATSYQISRAIGRGALLVQRPSMNHIELADVGIKIYQKEAANRNADPPPKELFVRLTDAFIHYQKSQSNKNFHGLRDYYSLVKTLGKQGLSREAMQNGLLRNFGGAPCRNSEVYHEFENVLAMCHTNGQKRDTSDHNILEIIDANLQDSNSRHLMLIGDKNSVVDILNYHLKSYDMEAVVLWGSQYPEDNTSDYAYSILNKVLMCVEQGQPVVLTNLKAVYGELSYIRLLH
;
A
#
# COMPACT_ATOMS: atom_id res chain seq x y z
N MET A 1 -17.21 19.17 6.32
CA MET A 1 -17.71 18.86 7.68
C MET A 1 -16.58 18.66 8.71
N GLN A 2 -15.63 19.60 8.80
CA GLN A 2 -14.53 19.62 9.80
C GLN A 2 -14.71 20.76 10.83
N VAL A 3 -15.92 21.35 10.90
CA VAL A 3 -16.17 22.63 11.57
C VAL A 3 -16.71 22.48 12.99
N LEU A 4 -17.04 21.26 13.44
CA LEU A 4 -17.63 21.03 14.77
C LEU A 4 -16.54 20.66 15.80
N VAL A 5 -15.51 21.51 15.92
CA VAL A 5 -14.72 21.60 17.16
C VAL A 5 -15.39 22.70 17.99
N LYS A 6 -15.59 22.49 19.30
CA LYS A 6 -16.41 23.34 20.20
C LYS A 6 -16.25 24.88 20.02
N GLY A 7 -15.10 25.37 19.56
CA GLY A 7 -14.86 26.80 19.26
C GLY A 7 -15.20 27.26 17.83
N LYS A 8 -15.10 26.40 16.81
CA LYS A 8 -15.36 26.76 15.40
C LYS A 8 -16.84 26.79 15.06
N SER A 9 -17.66 26.00 15.76
CA SER A 9 -19.12 25.96 15.56
C SER A 9 -19.81 27.25 16.01
N LYS A 10 -19.37 27.81 17.14
CA LYS A 10 -19.85 29.11 17.63
C LYS A 10 -19.52 30.24 16.66
N ALA A 11 -18.26 30.32 16.23
CA ALA A 11 -17.83 31.32 15.23
C ALA A 11 -18.58 31.19 13.89
N PHE A 12 -18.83 29.95 13.43
CA PHE A 12 -19.63 29.70 12.23
C PHE A 12 -21.05 30.25 12.37
N VAL A 13 -21.73 29.95 13.47
CA VAL A 13 -23.11 30.39 13.71
C VAL A 13 -23.20 31.90 13.95
N GLU A 14 -22.23 32.51 14.63
CA GLU A 14 -22.15 33.97 14.78
C GLU A 14 -21.99 34.66 13.43
N ASN A 15 -21.12 34.13 12.57
CA ASN A 15 -20.95 34.64 11.21
C ASN A 15 -22.23 34.45 10.38
N ALA A 16 -22.86 33.27 10.45
CA ALA A 16 -24.11 32.99 9.76
C ALA A 16 -25.24 33.91 10.23
N ASN A 17 -25.36 34.17 11.54
CA ASN A 17 -26.32 35.12 12.11
C ASN A 17 -26.06 36.55 11.65
N SER A 18 -24.79 36.95 11.51
CA SER A 18 -24.42 38.27 10.96
C SER A 18 -24.82 38.40 9.49
N LEU A 19 -24.52 37.39 8.67
CA LEU A 19 -24.88 37.34 7.25
C LEU A 19 -26.40 37.28 7.03
N ALA A 20 -27.12 36.59 7.91
CA ALA A 20 -28.57 36.47 7.86
C ALA A 20 -29.31 37.79 8.18
N ARG A 21 -28.61 38.88 8.54
CA ARG A 21 -29.21 40.22 8.71
C ARG A 21 -29.65 40.84 7.40
N THR A 22 -29.02 40.48 6.28
CA THR A 22 -29.29 41.07 4.96
C THR A 22 -30.31 40.30 4.14
N GLY A 23 -30.76 39.12 4.60
CA GLY A 23 -31.73 38.29 3.91
C GLY A 23 -31.69 36.82 4.36
N PRO A 24 -32.55 35.96 3.79
CA PRO A 24 -32.59 34.54 4.12
C PRO A 24 -31.29 33.84 3.70
N LEU A 25 -30.65 33.15 4.65
CA LEU A 25 -29.43 32.40 4.44
C LEU A 25 -29.71 30.90 4.60
N TRP A 26 -29.40 30.14 3.56
CA TRP A 26 -29.55 28.69 3.57
C TRP A 26 -28.26 28.02 4.00
N VAL A 27 -28.36 27.12 4.98
CA VAL A 27 -27.25 26.34 5.53
C VAL A 27 -27.52 24.87 5.26
N PHE A 28 -26.65 24.23 4.48
CA PHE A 28 -26.75 22.82 4.15
C PHE A 28 -25.70 22.00 4.92
N PHE A 29 -26.18 21.04 5.70
CA PHE A 29 -25.35 20.05 6.38
C PHE A 29 -25.35 18.75 5.58
N ASP A 30 -24.23 18.46 4.92
CA ASP A 30 -24.04 17.19 4.22
C ASP A 30 -23.56 16.09 5.19
N GLU A 31 -24.01 14.85 4.97
CA GLU A 31 -23.66 13.66 5.75
C GLU A 31 -23.79 13.83 7.29
N ILE A 32 -24.91 14.40 7.79
CA ILE A 32 -25.02 14.88 9.18
C ILE A 32 -24.74 13.82 10.23
N ASN A 33 -25.21 12.61 9.95
CA ASN A 33 -25.10 11.46 10.84
C ASN A 33 -23.70 10.84 10.85
N THR A 34 -22.71 11.43 10.18
CA THR A 34 -21.29 11.11 10.39
C THR A 34 -20.67 11.90 11.54
N CYS A 35 -21.41 12.84 12.14
CA CYS A 35 -20.98 13.63 13.27
C CYS A 35 -21.31 12.95 14.61
N ASN A 36 -20.36 12.94 15.54
CA ASN A 36 -20.53 12.45 16.91
C ASN A 36 -21.34 13.41 17.81
N HIS A 37 -21.62 14.64 17.35
CA HIS A 37 -22.37 15.66 18.08
C HIS A 37 -23.78 15.86 17.54
N MET A 38 -24.48 14.76 17.20
CA MET A 38 -25.84 14.81 16.64
C MET A 38 -26.83 15.61 17.49
N GLY A 39 -26.76 15.54 18.82
CA GLY A 39 -27.66 16.32 19.67
C GLY A 39 -27.56 17.84 19.47
N LEU A 40 -26.36 18.36 19.17
CA LEU A 40 -26.17 19.78 18.85
C LEU A 40 -26.70 20.14 17.47
N LEU A 41 -26.57 19.23 16.48
CA LEU A 41 -27.16 19.43 15.16
C LEU A 41 -28.69 19.38 15.22
N THR A 42 -29.24 18.49 16.04
CA THR A 42 -30.68 18.42 16.32
C THR A 42 -31.16 19.74 16.91
N SER A 43 -30.53 20.28 17.96
CA SER A 43 -30.98 21.55 18.56
C SER A 43 -30.93 22.74 17.59
N ILE A 44 -29.97 22.75 16.65
CA ILE A 44 -29.89 23.77 15.60
C ILE A 44 -31.08 23.65 14.63
N ILE A 45 -31.42 22.41 14.23
CA ILE A 45 -32.43 22.15 13.19
C ILE A 45 -33.84 22.25 13.77
N THR A 46 -34.11 21.62 14.92
CA THR A 46 -35.44 21.57 15.56
C THR A 46 -35.68 22.80 16.42
N ASP A 47 -34.79 23.04 17.39
CA ASP A 47 -35.02 24.03 18.44
C ASP A 47 -34.56 25.44 18.04
N ARG A 48 -33.96 25.57 16.84
CA ARG A 48 -33.31 26.79 16.35
C ARG A 48 -32.39 27.42 17.40
N SER A 49 -31.64 26.59 18.12
CA SER A 49 -30.75 27.05 19.20
C SER A 49 -29.37 26.40 19.16
N LEU A 50 -28.34 27.17 19.54
CA LEU A 50 -26.98 26.69 19.74
C LEU A 50 -26.47 27.15 21.11
N TYR A 51 -26.08 26.20 21.96
CA TYR A 51 -25.59 26.47 23.32
C TYR A 51 -26.53 27.40 24.14
N GLY A 52 -27.85 27.24 23.95
CA GLY A 52 -28.87 28.04 24.62
C GLY A 52 -29.13 29.43 24.01
N GLN A 53 -28.43 29.80 22.92
CA GLN A 53 -28.72 31.04 22.19
C GLN A 53 -29.64 30.75 21.00
N SER A 54 -30.71 31.56 20.85
CA SER A 54 -31.62 31.48 19.70
C SER A 54 -30.92 31.92 18.42
N LEU A 55 -31.19 31.20 17.33
CA LEU A 55 -30.71 31.50 15.99
C LEU A 55 -31.64 32.52 15.31
N SER A 56 -31.09 33.29 14.36
CA SER A 56 -31.89 34.22 13.55
C SER A 56 -32.97 33.50 12.73
N ASP A 57 -34.15 34.09 12.60
CA ASP A 57 -35.27 33.56 11.80
C ASP A 57 -34.94 33.46 10.30
N ASN A 58 -33.99 34.26 9.84
CA ASN A 58 -33.53 34.25 8.45
C ASN A 58 -32.64 33.05 8.11
N LEU A 59 -32.21 32.25 9.08
CA LEU A 59 -31.47 31.01 8.83
C LEU A 59 -32.43 29.87 8.46
N ARG A 60 -32.13 29.19 7.36
CA ARG A 60 -32.86 28.02 6.89
C ARG A 60 -31.92 26.84 6.77
N PHE A 61 -32.21 25.77 7.50
CA PHE A 61 -31.33 24.60 7.57
C PHE A 61 -31.87 23.46 6.70
N PHE A 62 -30.97 22.86 5.93
CA PHE A 62 -31.19 21.57 5.26
C PHE A 62 -30.10 20.60 5.67
N ALA A 63 -30.45 19.32 5.74
CA ALA A 63 -29.53 18.26 6.12
C ALA A 63 -29.70 17.05 5.21
N ALA A 64 -28.58 16.43 4.84
CA ALA A 64 -28.55 15.12 4.22
C ALA A 64 -27.94 14.12 5.21
N CYS A 65 -28.54 12.94 5.36
CA CYS A 65 -28.00 11.86 6.18
C CYS A 65 -27.77 10.61 5.33
N ASN A 66 -26.70 9.88 5.63
CA ASN A 66 -26.41 8.61 4.98
C ASN A 66 -27.35 7.51 5.50
N PRO A 67 -27.81 6.57 4.66
CA PRO A 67 -28.73 5.52 5.08
C PRO A 67 -28.03 4.43 5.93
N TYR A 68 -28.77 3.79 6.83
CA TYR A 68 -28.30 2.66 7.63
C TYR A 68 -28.37 1.36 6.83
N ARG A 69 -27.37 1.11 5.96
CA ARG A 69 -27.31 -0.10 5.14
C ARG A 69 -26.29 -1.08 5.68
N LEU A 70 -26.67 -2.34 5.85
CA LEU A 70 -25.74 -3.42 6.18
C LEU A 70 -24.92 -3.82 4.95
N ARG A 71 -23.64 -4.10 5.14
CA ARG A 71 -22.79 -4.69 4.09
C ARG A 71 -23.20 -6.13 3.86
N LYS A 72 -23.27 -6.53 2.59
CA LYS A 72 -23.34 -7.95 2.22
C LYS A 72 -21.95 -8.55 2.47
N ILE A 73 -21.84 -9.48 3.41
CA ILE A 73 -20.61 -10.23 3.63
C ILE A 73 -20.50 -11.26 2.49
N PRO A 74 -19.40 -11.29 1.71
CA PRO A 74 -19.25 -12.27 0.63
C PRO A 74 -19.33 -13.70 1.18
N THR A 75 -20.24 -14.52 0.62
CA THR A 75 -20.49 -15.91 1.02
C THR A 75 -19.32 -16.86 0.72
N ASP A 76 -18.43 -16.52 -0.22
CA ASP A 76 -17.26 -17.35 -0.61
C ASP A 76 -16.05 -17.21 0.35
N ALA A 77 -16.32 -16.73 1.56
CA ALA A 77 -15.35 -16.49 2.62
C ALA A 77 -14.69 -17.75 3.19
N ALA A 78 -15.10 -18.95 2.77
CA ALA A 78 -14.66 -20.24 3.29
C ALA A 78 -13.32 -20.74 2.70
N ASP A 79 -13.02 -20.49 1.42
CA ASP A 79 -11.74 -20.93 0.81
C ASP A 79 -10.61 -19.89 0.94
N ALA A 80 -10.93 -18.68 1.42
CA ALA A 80 -10.01 -17.55 1.51
C ALA A 80 -9.35 -17.35 2.89
N TYR A 81 -9.34 -18.36 3.76
CA TYR A 81 -8.81 -18.20 5.13
C TYR A 81 -7.30 -17.89 5.20
N ALA A 82 -6.53 -18.20 4.15
CA ALA A 82 -5.12 -17.82 4.03
C ALA A 82 -4.90 -16.46 3.33
N SER A 83 -5.87 -15.98 2.54
CA SER A 83 -5.75 -14.76 1.70
C SER A 83 -6.44 -13.52 2.29
N LYS A 84 -7.21 -13.67 3.38
CA LYS A 84 -7.89 -12.57 4.09
C LYS A 84 -6.98 -11.63 4.89
N GLU A 85 -5.72 -11.98 5.11
CA GLU A 85 -4.88 -11.21 6.05
C GLU A 85 -4.31 -9.92 5.46
N TYR A 86 -4.26 -9.82 4.12
CA TYR A 86 -3.72 -8.66 3.40
C TYR A 86 -4.70 -8.03 2.41
N PHE A 87 -5.94 -8.53 2.39
CA PHE A 87 -7.08 -7.92 1.72
C PHE A 87 -7.65 -6.83 2.62
N TYR A 88 -7.89 -5.63 2.08
CA TYR A 88 -8.61 -4.62 2.87
C TYR A 88 -10.08 -5.03 2.94
N GLU A 89 -10.52 -5.39 4.14
CA GLU A 89 -11.93 -5.63 4.44
C GLU A 89 -12.38 -4.59 5.45
N GLU A 90 -13.46 -3.87 5.12
CA GLU A 90 -14.06 -2.91 6.04
C GLU A 90 -14.53 -3.62 7.31
N GLN A 91 -14.08 -3.16 8.48
CA GLN A 91 -14.46 -3.77 9.75
C GLN A 91 -15.89 -3.40 10.19
N SER A 92 -16.44 -2.29 9.68
CA SER A 92 -17.81 -1.87 9.95
C SER A 92 -18.84 -2.78 9.28
N LYS A 93 -19.86 -3.20 10.05
CA LYS A 93 -21.05 -3.91 9.52
C LYS A 93 -21.90 -3.04 8.61
N LEU A 94 -21.78 -1.72 8.71
CA LEU A 94 -22.53 -0.77 7.91
C LEU A 94 -21.74 -0.32 6.67
N VAL A 95 -22.44 -0.09 5.56
CA VAL A 95 -21.87 0.49 4.34
C VAL A 95 -21.33 1.89 4.66
N TYR A 96 -22.13 2.68 5.37
CA TYR A 96 -21.78 4.00 5.85
C TYR A 96 -21.59 3.94 7.36
N GLN A 97 -20.49 4.49 7.86
CA GLN A 97 -20.33 4.63 9.30
C GLN A 97 -21.10 5.86 9.77
N VAL A 98 -22.24 5.60 10.40
CA VAL A 98 -23.21 6.60 10.82
C VAL A 98 -23.58 6.41 12.28
N HIS A 99 -23.79 7.53 12.97
CA HIS A 99 -24.35 7.58 14.30
C HIS A 99 -25.89 7.56 14.22
N PRO A 100 -26.57 6.98 15.22
CA PRO A 100 -28.02 7.01 15.31
C PRO A 100 -28.56 8.44 15.19
N VAL A 101 -29.60 8.61 14.37
CA VAL A 101 -30.32 9.87 14.23
C VAL A 101 -31.25 10.01 15.44
N PRO A 102 -31.24 11.15 16.15
CA PRO A 102 -32.16 11.40 17.26
C PRO A 102 -33.63 11.34 16.82
N GLU A 103 -34.50 10.83 17.69
CA GLU A 103 -35.94 10.65 17.39
C GLU A 103 -36.61 11.93 16.89
N ALA A 104 -36.24 13.08 17.46
CA ALA A 104 -36.75 14.39 17.06
C ALA A 104 -36.48 14.76 15.59
N LEU A 105 -35.55 14.10 14.90
CA LEU A 105 -35.28 14.32 13.47
C LEU A 105 -35.96 13.30 12.56
N LEU A 106 -36.50 12.19 13.09
CA LEU A 106 -37.01 11.09 12.27
C LEU A 106 -38.23 11.52 11.43
N ASP A 107 -39.12 12.33 11.98
CA ASP A 107 -40.31 12.85 11.29
C ASP A 107 -39.96 13.81 10.14
N TYR A 108 -38.73 14.32 10.11
CA TYR A 108 -38.23 15.25 9.09
C TYR A 108 -37.36 14.55 8.03
N ILE A 109 -37.19 13.23 8.09
CA ILE A 109 -36.40 12.48 7.12
C ILE A 109 -37.30 11.91 6.03
N TRP A 110 -36.90 12.15 4.78
CA TRP A 110 -37.49 11.50 3.62
C TRP A 110 -36.39 10.93 2.72
N ASP A 111 -36.71 9.87 1.97
CA ASP A 111 -35.77 9.26 1.04
C ASP A 111 -35.71 10.08 -0.26
N TYR A 112 -34.50 10.55 -0.61
CA TYR A 112 -34.25 11.26 -1.87
C TYR A 112 -34.04 10.30 -3.06
N GLY A 113 -33.90 8.99 -2.78
CA GLY A 113 -33.68 7.96 -3.77
C GLY A 113 -32.20 7.75 -4.14
N VAL A 114 -31.98 6.92 -5.15
CA VAL A 114 -30.66 6.59 -5.70
C VAL A 114 -30.60 7.08 -7.13
N LEU A 115 -29.43 7.55 -7.57
CA LEU A 115 -29.20 7.96 -8.94
C LEU A 115 -29.53 6.80 -9.90
N SER A 116 -30.38 7.05 -10.90
CA SER A 116 -30.72 6.01 -11.87
C SER A 116 -29.50 5.69 -12.75
N PRO A 117 -29.36 4.45 -13.26
CA PRO A 117 -28.26 4.11 -14.16
C PRO A 117 -28.24 4.97 -15.43
N LEU A 118 -29.40 5.44 -15.88
CA LEU A 118 -29.53 6.34 -17.02
C LEU A 118 -28.94 7.72 -16.69
N ASP A 119 -29.33 8.30 -15.54
CA ASP A 119 -28.84 9.60 -15.10
C ASP A 119 -27.34 9.55 -14.81
N GLU A 120 -26.85 8.47 -14.18
CA GLU A 120 -25.41 8.27 -13.94
C GLU A 120 -24.62 8.26 -15.26
N ASN A 121 -25.12 7.58 -16.27
CA ASN A 121 -24.50 7.57 -17.60
C ASN A 121 -24.50 8.97 -18.22
N LEU A 122 -25.61 9.71 -18.14
CA LEU A 122 -25.69 11.10 -18.61
C LEU A 122 -24.69 12.00 -17.87
N TYR A 123 -24.61 11.92 -16.54
CA TYR A 123 -23.62 12.64 -15.75
C TYR A 123 -22.19 12.30 -16.17
N THR A 124 -21.90 11.01 -16.39
CA THR A 124 -20.59 10.55 -16.84
C THR A 124 -20.23 11.15 -18.20
N GLN A 125 -21.16 11.09 -19.16
CA GLN A 125 -20.97 11.68 -20.49
C GLN A 125 -20.72 13.20 -20.41
N HIS A 126 -21.49 13.93 -19.59
CA HIS A 126 -21.29 15.36 -19.37
C HIS A 126 -19.93 15.67 -18.73
N MET A 127 -19.51 14.92 -17.71
CA MET A 127 -18.22 15.11 -17.05
C MET A 127 -17.03 14.87 -17.99
N VAL A 128 -17.11 13.84 -18.84
CA VAL A 128 -16.07 13.51 -19.80
C VAL A 128 -16.02 14.54 -20.93
N THR A 129 -17.17 14.88 -21.52
CA THR A 129 -17.26 15.85 -22.64
C THR A 129 -16.78 17.24 -22.23
N HIS A 130 -16.99 17.63 -20.97
CA HIS A 130 -16.45 18.89 -20.45
C HIS A 130 -14.92 18.87 -20.28
N SER A 131 -14.32 17.68 -20.21
CA SER A 131 -12.90 17.48 -19.91
C SER A 131 -12.05 17.11 -21.13
N MET A 132 -12.66 16.63 -22.21
CA MET A 132 -12.01 16.14 -23.43
C MET A 132 -12.60 16.83 -24.67
N SER A 133 -11.75 17.28 -25.60
CA SER A 133 -12.18 18.03 -26.78
C SER A 133 -12.64 17.14 -27.95
N ASN A 134 -12.13 15.91 -28.04
CA ASN A 134 -12.50 14.98 -29.10
C ASN A 134 -13.76 14.19 -28.71
N PHE A 135 -14.80 14.27 -29.53
CA PHE A 135 -16.09 13.62 -29.30
C PHE A 135 -16.00 12.09 -29.25
N ALA A 136 -15.27 11.46 -30.18
CA ALA A 136 -15.14 10.00 -30.23
C ALA A 136 -14.34 9.46 -29.03
N GLU A 137 -13.28 10.17 -28.64
CA GLU A 137 -12.51 9.88 -27.42
C GLU A 137 -13.39 10.01 -26.16
N SER A 138 -14.22 11.06 -26.10
CA SER A 138 -15.11 11.31 -24.98
C SER A 138 -16.17 10.23 -24.82
N GLN A 139 -16.80 9.80 -25.92
CA GLN A 139 -17.80 8.74 -25.92
C GLN A 139 -17.19 7.40 -25.47
N MET A 140 -16.02 7.06 -26.02
CA MET A 140 -15.29 5.84 -25.66
C MET A 140 -14.93 5.82 -24.16
N PHE A 141 -14.40 6.93 -23.65
CA PHE A 141 -13.98 6.99 -22.25
C PHE A 141 -15.17 6.98 -21.28
N ALA A 142 -16.28 7.62 -21.63
CA ALA A 142 -17.52 7.54 -20.86
C ALA A 142 -18.05 6.10 -20.77
N GLU A 143 -18.05 5.35 -21.87
CA GLU A 143 -18.46 3.94 -21.88
C GLU A 143 -17.55 3.08 -20.99
N MET A 144 -16.23 3.28 -21.06
CA MET A 144 -15.27 2.59 -20.19
C MET A 144 -15.47 2.92 -18.71
N LEU A 145 -15.78 4.17 -18.38
CA LEU A 145 -16.02 4.59 -17.00
C LEU A 145 -17.32 3.98 -16.44
N CYS A 146 -18.40 3.97 -17.21
CA CYS A 146 -19.66 3.32 -16.82
C CYS A 146 -19.46 1.82 -16.60
N MET A 147 -18.79 1.12 -17.54
CA MET A 147 -18.46 -0.29 -17.36
C MET A 147 -17.59 -0.51 -16.12
N SER A 148 -16.61 0.37 -15.87
CA SER A 148 -15.72 0.24 -14.71
C SER A 148 -16.48 0.38 -13.39
N GLN A 149 -17.43 1.31 -13.30
CA GLN A 149 -18.32 1.45 -12.14
C GLN A 149 -19.12 0.16 -11.90
N GLU A 150 -19.75 -0.37 -12.95
CA GLU A 150 -20.54 -1.60 -12.88
C GLU A 150 -19.69 -2.81 -12.48
N HIS A 151 -18.47 -2.93 -13.01
CA HIS A 151 -17.53 -3.99 -12.66
C HIS A 151 -17.18 -3.97 -11.18
N ILE A 152 -16.86 -2.80 -10.61
CA ILE A 152 -16.60 -2.70 -9.17
C ILE A 152 -17.86 -3.00 -8.35
N ARG A 153 -19.04 -2.53 -8.77
CA ARG A 153 -20.31 -2.85 -8.09
C ARG A 153 -20.61 -4.34 -8.04
N SER A 154 -20.23 -5.08 -9.08
CA SER A 154 -20.42 -6.53 -9.13
C SER A 154 -19.56 -7.29 -8.10
N ILE A 155 -18.46 -6.68 -7.64
CA ILE A 155 -17.49 -7.27 -6.70
C ILE A 155 -17.71 -6.74 -5.27
N ASP A 156 -17.68 -5.41 -5.11
CA ASP A 156 -17.71 -4.73 -3.81
C ASP A 156 -19.13 -4.35 -3.36
N GLY A 157 -20.13 -4.54 -4.21
CA GLY A 157 -21.54 -4.20 -3.98
C GLY A 157 -21.99 -2.86 -4.56
N GLU A 158 -23.30 -2.64 -4.60
CA GLU A 158 -23.97 -1.57 -5.35
C GLU A 158 -23.53 -0.14 -4.97
N HIS A 159 -23.13 0.10 -3.71
CA HIS A 159 -22.75 1.43 -3.19
C HIS A 159 -21.23 1.61 -3.03
N SER A 160 -20.45 0.76 -3.69
CA SER A 160 -18.98 0.75 -3.56
C SER A 160 -18.26 1.87 -4.31
N VAL A 161 -18.97 2.57 -5.19
CA VAL A 161 -18.43 3.56 -6.12
C VAL A 161 -19.40 4.72 -6.33
N SER A 162 -18.87 5.86 -6.73
CA SER A 162 -19.59 7.12 -6.91
C SER A 162 -19.07 7.94 -8.09
N LEU A 163 -19.78 9.02 -8.42
CA LEU A 163 -19.31 10.03 -9.38
C LEU A 163 -17.95 10.67 -9.00
N ARG A 164 -17.52 10.58 -7.74
CA ARG A 164 -16.18 11.03 -7.31
C ARG A 164 -15.08 10.14 -7.92
N ASP A 165 -15.33 8.85 -8.07
CA ASP A 165 -14.39 7.92 -8.72
C ASP A 165 -14.27 8.21 -10.22
N ILE A 166 -15.38 8.55 -10.89
CA ILE A 166 -15.39 9.03 -12.28
C ILE A 166 -14.58 10.32 -12.42
N LYS A 167 -14.84 11.32 -11.56
CA LYS A 167 -14.11 12.59 -11.57
C LYS A 167 -12.60 12.36 -11.39
N ARG A 168 -12.20 11.49 -10.46
CA ARG A 168 -10.81 11.11 -10.22
C ARG A 168 -10.17 10.46 -11.46
N ALA A 169 -10.87 9.53 -12.11
CA ALA A 169 -10.37 8.87 -13.31
C ALA A 169 -10.18 9.87 -14.48
N ILE A 170 -11.09 10.84 -14.63
CA ILE A 170 -10.95 11.93 -15.61
C ILE A 170 -9.75 12.81 -15.30
N GLU A 171 -9.52 13.14 -14.03
CA GLU A 171 -8.36 13.91 -13.59
C GLU A 171 -7.04 13.16 -13.88
N LEU A 172 -6.99 11.86 -13.57
CA LEU A 172 -5.85 11.01 -13.90
C LEU A 172 -5.62 10.89 -15.40
N ALA A 173 -6.67 10.78 -16.22
CA ALA A 173 -6.54 10.72 -17.68
C ALA A 173 -5.94 12.03 -18.23
N ARG A 174 -6.40 13.18 -17.72
CA ARG A 174 -5.83 14.49 -18.07
C ARG A 174 -4.36 14.59 -17.67
N PHE A 175 -4.03 14.15 -16.45
CA PHE A 175 -2.65 14.10 -15.96
C PHE A 175 -1.77 13.21 -16.85
N PHE A 176 -2.19 11.99 -17.14
CA PHE A 176 -1.40 11.07 -17.97
C PHE A 176 -1.22 11.60 -19.38
N ARG A 177 -2.23 12.25 -19.97
CA ARG A 177 -2.09 12.89 -21.29
C ARG A 177 -0.98 13.95 -21.28
N GLN A 178 -1.05 14.89 -20.33
CA GLN A 178 -0.04 15.95 -20.17
C GLN A 178 1.35 15.37 -19.85
N SER A 179 1.41 14.33 -19.01
CA SER A 179 2.64 13.62 -18.65
C SER A 179 3.29 13.00 -19.87
N LEU A 180 2.53 12.27 -20.69
CA LEU A 180 3.03 11.61 -21.90
C LEU A 180 3.52 12.64 -22.93
N GLU A 181 2.76 13.71 -23.16
CA GLU A 181 3.13 14.81 -24.06
C GLU A 181 4.44 15.50 -23.59
N SER A 182 4.55 15.80 -22.30
CA SER A 182 5.74 16.42 -21.71
C SER A 182 6.95 15.50 -21.78
N ARG A 183 6.77 14.21 -21.48
CA ARG A 183 7.86 13.21 -21.53
C ARG A 183 8.33 12.93 -22.95
N ALA A 184 7.43 12.94 -23.93
CA ALA A 184 7.77 12.80 -25.34
C ALA A 184 8.56 14.01 -25.88
N ALA A 185 8.28 15.22 -25.39
CA ALA A 185 9.02 16.43 -25.76
C ALA A 185 10.47 16.45 -25.25
N LEU A 186 10.75 15.72 -24.15
CA LEU A 186 12.11 15.53 -23.67
C LEU A 186 12.84 14.59 -24.63
N LYS A 187 13.80 15.12 -25.39
CA LYS A 187 14.72 14.35 -26.24
C LYS A 187 15.58 13.41 -25.39
N THR A 188 15.01 12.28 -24.98
CA THR A 188 15.73 11.23 -24.27
C THR A 188 16.44 10.34 -25.28
N LYS A 189 17.50 9.64 -24.85
CA LYS A 189 18.17 8.59 -25.66
C LYS A 189 17.26 7.37 -25.96
N ARG A 190 15.99 7.41 -25.56
CA ARG A 190 15.01 6.33 -25.70
C ARG A 190 14.24 6.55 -26.99
N ALA A 191 14.26 5.57 -27.87
CA ALA A 191 13.51 5.63 -29.13
C ALA A 191 12.02 5.90 -28.84
N SER A 192 11.51 7.02 -29.38
CA SER A 192 10.11 7.36 -29.63
C SER A 192 9.08 6.65 -28.73
N TYR A 193 9.05 7.01 -27.45
CA TYR A 193 8.08 6.49 -26.50
C TYR A 193 7.35 7.64 -25.77
N PRO A 194 6.00 7.69 -25.82
CA PRO A 194 5.07 7.00 -26.73
C PRO A 194 4.95 7.72 -28.10
N GLN A 195 4.33 7.07 -29.10
CA GLN A 195 3.94 7.73 -30.36
C GLN A 195 2.81 8.74 -30.10
N ALA A 196 2.77 9.86 -30.83
CA ALA A 196 1.84 10.96 -30.56
C ALA A 196 0.36 10.59 -30.77
N ASP A 197 0.09 9.71 -31.73
CA ASP A 197 -1.23 9.14 -32.04
C ASP A 197 -1.76 8.17 -30.96
N ASP A 198 -0.86 7.55 -30.19
CA ASP A 198 -1.23 6.63 -29.11
C ASP A 198 -1.59 7.34 -27.79
N ILE A 199 -1.15 8.59 -27.60
CA ILE A 199 -1.25 9.32 -26.33
C ILE A 199 -2.69 9.32 -25.77
N PRO A 200 -3.75 9.60 -26.55
CA PRO A 200 -5.11 9.66 -26.01
C PRO A 200 -5.55 8.32 -25.40
N GLN A 201 -5.47 7.22 -26.16
CA GLN A 201 -5.89 5.91 -25.67
C GLN A 201 -5.00 5.43 -24.52
N ARG A 202 -3.68 5.65 -24.63
CA ARG A 202 -2.71 5.29 -23.58
C ARG A 202 -3.02 6.02 -22.26
N SER A 203 -3.36 7.30 -22.32
CA SER A 203 -3.74 8.08 -21.14
C SER A 203 -5.00 7.55 -20.46
N MET A 204 -6.00 7.12 -21.23
CA MET A 204 -7.23 6.50 -20.71
C MET A 204 -6.93 5.16 -20.04
N VAL A 205 -6.13 4.30 -20.71
CA VAL A 205 -5.74 2.99 -20.15
C VAL A 205 -5.02 3.17 -18.81
N LEU A 206 -4.03 4.06 -18.74
CA LEU A 206 -3.30 4.31 -17.49
C LEU A 206 -4.22 4.83 -16.38
N ALA A 207 -5.13 5.75 -16.71
CA ALA A 207 -6.10 6.27 -15.76
C ALA A 207 -7.05 5.19 -15.22
N LEU A 208 -7.55 4.31 -16.09
CA LEU A 208 -8.45 3.21 -15.71
C LEU A 208 -7.74 2.14 -14.88
N VAL A 209 -6.50 1.79 -15.26
CA VAL A 209 -5.70 0.83 -14.51
C VAL A 209 -5.40 1.37 -13.11
N VAL A 210 -4.98 2.63 -12.98
CA VAL A 210 -4.70 3.25 -11.68
C VAL A 210 -6.00 3.41 -10.86
N SER A 211 -7.09 3.87 -11.48
CA SER A 211 -8.33 4.20 -10.75
C SER A 211 -9.17 3.00 -10.33
N TYR A 212 -9.18 1.92 -11.13
CA TYR A 212 -10.09 0.78 -10.96
C TYR A 212 -9.33 -0.54 -10.83
N GLN A 213 -8.40 -0.86 -11.73
CA GLN A 213 -7.70 -2.17 -11.67
C GLN A 213 -6.86 -2.31 -10.40
N CYS A 214 -6.14 -1.26 -9.99
CA CYS A 214 -5.31 -1.28 -8.78
C CYS A 214 -6.13 -1.50 -7.50
N ARG A 215 -7.43 -1.19 -7.51
CA ARG A 215 -8.36 -1.44 -6.39
C ARG A 215 -8.73 -2.92 -6.26
N LEU A 216 -8.67 -3.68 -7.35
CA LEU A 216 -9.05 -5.09 -7.37
C LEU A 216 -7.96 -5.96 -6.76
N TYR A 217 -8.33 -6.75 -5.74
CA TYR A 217 -7.38 -7.64 -5.07
C TYR A 217 -7.13 -8.93 -5.85
N ARG A 218 -8.16 -9.59 -6.41
CA ARG A 218 -8.00 -10.91 -7.04
C ARG A 218 -7.49 -10.79 -8.47
N HIS A 219 -6.58 -11.69 -8.85
CA HIS A 219 -6.03 -11.78 -10.20
C HIS A 219 -7.11 -12.05 -11.26
N GLU A 220 -8.12 -12.86 -10.93
CA GLU A 220 -9.24 -13.16 -11.83
C GLU A 220 -10.10 -11.92 -12.10
N ASP A 221 -10.38 -11.13 -11.07
CA ASP A 221 -11.16 -9.89 -11.21
C ASP A 221 -10.41 -8.86 -12.06
N ARG A 222 -9.09 -8.75 -11.86
CA ARG A 222 -8.21 -7.92 -12.70
C ARG A 222 -8.19 -8.39 -14.16
N ARG A 223 -8.19 -9.71 -14.40
CA ARG A 223 -8.23 -10.29 -15.75
C ARG A 223 -9.56 -9.97 -16.44
N LYS A 224 -10.69 -10.27 -15.79
CA LYS A 224 -12.04 -9.97 -16.29
C LYS A 224 -12.22 -8.48 -16.59
N TYR A 225 -11.69 -7.61 -15.72
CA TYR A 225 -11.72 -6.16 -15.95
C TYR A 225 -11.02 -5.76 -17.26
N ARG A 226 -9.83 -6.31 -17.53
CA ARG A 226 -9.12 -6.05 -18.79
C ARG A 226 -9.82 -6.63 -20.01
N GLU A 227 -10.44 -7.80 -19.89
CA GLU A 227 -11.26 -8.39 -20.95
C GLU A 227 -12.44 -7.47 -21.30
N ASN A 228 -13.15 -6.95 -20.29
CA ASN A 228 -14.25 -6.00 -20.48
C ASN A 228 -13.77 -4.70 -21.14
N LEU A 229 -12.61 -4.16 -20.75
CA LEU A 229 -12.00 -3.01 -21.43
C LEU A 229 -11.64 -3.33 -22.88
N GLY A 230 -11.01 -4.47 -23.13
CA GLY A 230 -10.65 -4.92 -24.48
C GLY A 230 -11.86 -5.04 -25.40
N ASN A 231 -12.99 -5.55 -24.89
CA ASN A 231 -14.25 -5.63 -25.62
C ASN A 231 -14.81 -4.26 -26.00
N ILE A 232 -14.62 -3.23 -25.16
CA ILE A 232 -15.03 -1.86 -25.50
C ILE A 232 -14.08 -1.29 -26.55
N PHE A 233 -12.76 -1.43 -26.37
CA PHE A 233 -11.77 -0.98 -27.35
C PHE A 233 -11.99 -1.59 -28.74
N ALA A 234 -12.43 -2.85 -28.81
CA ALA A 234 -12.73 -3.54 -30.06
C ALA A 234 -13.82 -2.86 -30.91
N LYS A 235 -14.67 -2.01 -30.30
CA LYS A 235 -15.71 -1.25 -31.00
C LYS A 235 -15.17 -0.02 -31.74
N PHE A 236 -13.91 0.35 -31.51
CA PHE A 236 -13.30 1.58 -32.04
C PHE A 236 -12.20 1.28 -33.06
N LYS A 237 -11.82 2.29 -33.86
CA LYS A 237 -10.92 2.12 -35.02
C LYS A 237 -9.54 1.56 -34.67
N ASN A 238 -9.04 1.84 -33.47
CA ASN A 238 -7.74 1.38 -32.97
C ASN A 238 -7.96 0.50 -31.72
N PRO A 239 -8.18 -0.81 -31.88
CA PRO A 239 -8.48 -1.69 -30.77
C PRO A 239 -7.22 -2.02 -29.96
N ILE A 240 -7.33 -1.94 -28.64
CA ILE A 240 -6.31 -2.38 -27.68
C ILE A 240 -6.75 -3.72 -27.10
N THR A 241 -5.89 -4.73 -27.22
CA THR A 241 -6.15 -6.06 -26.67
C THR A 241 -5.95 -6.09 -25.15
N THR A 242 -6.46 -7.13 -24.49
CA THR A 242 -6.21 -7.40 -23.06
C THR A 242 -4.71 -7.39 -22.73
N GLN A 243 -3.89 -7.92 -23.64
CA GLN A 243 -2.43 -7.94 -23.52
C GLN A 243 -1.83 -6.55 -23.76
N GLY A 244 -2.33 -5.80 -24.74
CA GLY A 244 -1.91 -4.42 -24.98
C GLY A 244 -2.15 -3.50 -23.78
N ILE A 245 -3.22 -3.71 -23.00
CA ILE A 245 -3.47 -2.98 -21.75
C ILE A 245 -2.33 -3.21 -20.73
N LEU A 246 -1.89 -4.47 -20.57
CA LEU A 246 -0.78 -4.82 -19.68
C LEU A 246 0.54 -4.22 -20.16
N GLU A 247 0.81 -4.29 -21.45
CA GLU A 247 2.02 -3.74 -22.07
C GLU A 247 2.07 -2.22 -21.96
N ILE A 248 0.96 -1.53 -22.19
CA ILE A 248 0.86 -0.07 -22.01
C ILE A 248 1.25 0.32 -20.59
N PHE A 249 0.63 -0.35 -19.61
CA PHE A 249 0.90 -0.10 -18.21
C PHE A 249 2.36 -0.38 -17.85
N HIS A 250 2.87 -1.55 -18.25
CA HIS A 250 4.22 -1.99 -17.93
C HIS A 250 5.28 -1.08 -18.55
N HIS A 251 5.13 -0.72 -19.83
CA HIS A 251 6.03 0.23 -20.49
C HIS A 251 6.05 1.59 -19.80
N ASP A 252 4.89 2.09 -19.35
CA ASP A 252 4.85 3.40 -18.69
C ASP A 252 5.48 3.34 -17.31
N ALA A 253 5.15 2.31 -16.53
CA ALA A 253 5.76 2.11 -15.22
C ALA A 253 7.29 1.93 -15.32
N ILE A 254 7.78 1.22 -16.35
CA ILE A 254 9.22 1.11 -16.64
C ILE A 254 9.83 2.45 -17.02
N ASP A 255 9.14 3.29 -17.81
CA ASP A 255 9.68 4.62 -18.14
C ASP A 255 9.87 5.47 -16.87
N TYR A 256 8.89 5.48 -15.95
CA TYR A 256 9.02 6.12 -14.64
C TYR A 256 10.17 5.51 -13.83
N PHE A 257 10.28 4.18 -13.76
CA PHE A 257 11.37 3.50 -13.06
C PHE A 257 12.74 3.89 -13.61
N ASN A 258 12.91 3.88 -14.93
CA ASN A 258 14.17 4.20 -15.59
C ASN A 258 14.54 5.69 -15.50
N ARG A 259 13.60 6.58 -15.17
CA ARG A 259 13.88 8.00 -14.89
C ARG A 259 14.39 8.21 -13.47
N MET A 260 14.25 7.22 -12.60
CA MET A 260 14.69 7.31 -11.21
C MET A 260 16.04 6.63 -11.01
N ILE A 261 16.79 7.14 -10.03
CA ILE A 261 17.98 6.50 -9.48
C ILE A 261 17.50 5.46 -8.47
N CYS A 262 17.47 4.20 -8.89
CA CYS A 262 16.92 3.10 -8.11
C CYS A 262 17.98 2.26 -7.38
N GLY A 263 19.27 2.50 -7.62
CA GLY A 263 20.37 1.69 -7.08
C GLY A 263 20.58 0.36 -7.82
N ASP A 264 21.82 -0.10 -7.83
CA ASP A 264 22.23 -1.34 -8.51
C ASP A 264 21.77 -2.60 -7.80
N ASP A 265 20.94 -2.53 -6.75
CA ASP A 265 20.41 -3.66 -5.97
C ASP A 265 18.88 -3.85 -6.15
N VAL A 266 18.17 -2.85 -6.71
CA VAL A 266 16.71 -2.91 -6.93
C VAL A 266 16.32 -3.45 -8.31
N ALA A 267 15.47 -4.47 -8.37
CA ALA A 267 14.92 -5.01 -9.62
C ALA A 267 13.47 -4.50 -9.87
N PRO A 268 13.08 -4.20 -11.12
CA PRO A 268 11.73 -3.74 -11.46
C PRO A 268 10.75 -4.91 -11.48
N SER A 269 10.23 -5.28 -10.30
CA SER A 269 9.11 -6.22 -10.18
C SER A 269 7.77 -5.53 -10.49
N GLU A 270 6.77 -6.26 -10.95
CA GLU A 270 5.43 -5.70 -11.18
C GLU A 270 4.85 -5.08 -9.89
N ALA A 271 5.14 -5.67 -8.74
CA ALA A 271 4.78 -5.14 -7.42
C ALA A 271 5.47 -3.80 -7.11
N LEU A 272 6.71 -3.59 -7.57
CA LEU A 272 7.37 -2.30 -7.42
C LEU A 272 6.80 -1.27 -8.41
N LEU A 273 6.72 -1.66 -9.68
CA LEU A 273 6.28 -0.82 -10.80
C LEU A 273 4.86 -0.26 -10.60
N GLU A 274 3.88 -1.10 -10.23
CA GLU A 274 2.51 -0.62 -10.02
C GLU A 274 2.37 0.27 -8.76
N ASN A 275 3.10 -0.02 -7.67
CA ASN A 275 3.07 0.82 -6.47
C ASN A 275 3.67 2.19 -6.79
N MET A 276 4.77 2.19 -7.54
CA MET A 276 5.50 3.36 -7.97
C MET A 276 4.64 4.25 -8.87
N LEU A 277 4.10 3.70 -9.97
CA LEU A 277 3.28 4.48 -10.91
C LEU A 277 2.03 5.05 -10.24
N ALA A 278 1.29 4.23 -9.47
CA ALA A 278 0.08 4.69 -8.80
C ALA A 278 0.39 5.78 -7.76
N THR A 279 1.45 5.61 -6.97
CA THR A 279 1.84 6.59 -5.95
C THR A 279 2.31 7.89 -6.59
N ILE A 280 3.16 7.83 -7.63
CA ILE A 280 3.63 9.03 -8.34
C ILE A 280 2.45 9.78 -8.99
N ALA A 281 1.55 9.08 -9.67
CA ALA A 281 0.38 9.70 -10.29
C ALA A 281 -0.51 10.39 -9.24
N CYS A 282 -0.75 9.74 -8.10
CA CYS A 282 -1.55 10.30 -7.00
C CYS A 282 -0.89 11.51 -6.33
N ILE A 283 0.42 11.44 -6.11
CA ILE A 283 1.25 12.56 -5.63
C ILE A 283 1.10 13.77 -6.57
N LEU A 284 1.32 13.58 -7.86
CA LEU A 284 1.30 14.68 -8.85
C LEU A 284 -0.11 15.25 -9.11
N THR A 285 -1.16 14.53 -8.72
CA THR A 285 -2.56 14.97 -8.85
C THR A 285 -3.19 15.38 -7.51
N ASN A 286 -2.46 15.33 -6.40
CA ASN A 286 -2.99 15.52 -5.04
C ASN A 286 -4.18 14.61 -4.70
N ILE A 287 -4.22 13.41 -5.28
CA ILE A 287 -5.17 12.36 -4.92
C ILE A 287 -4.59 11.61 -3.71
N PRO A 288 -5.29 11.54 -2.56
CA PRO A 288 -4.82 10.71 -1.44
C PRO A 288 -4.80 9.24 -1.84
N ILE A 289 -3.77 8.49 -1.45
CA ILE A 289 -3.59 7.07 -1.80
C ILE A 289 -3.36 6.19 -0.57
N PHE A 290 -4.00 5.03 -0.55
CA PHE A 290 -3.75 3.96 0.40
C PHE A 290 -3.20 2.74 -0.34
N VAL A 291 -2.01 2.27 0.04
CA VAL A 291 -1.38 1.08 -0.57
C VAL A 291 -1.41 -0.08 0.42
N VAL A 292 -2.22 -1.09 0.14
CA VAL A 292 -2.45 -2.27 0.99
C VAL A 292 -1.89 -3.53 0.30
N GLY A 293 -1.20 -4.37 1.07
CA GLY A 293 -0.68 -5.65 0.59
C GLY A 293 0.24 -6.34 1.60
N ALA A 294 0.69 -7.55 1.29
CA ALA A 294 1.52 -8.36 2.19
C ALA A 294 2.89 -7.74 2.51
N PRO A 295 3.50 -8.00 3.69
CA PRO A 295 4.89 -7.69 3.96
C PRO A 295 5.80 -8.22 2.85
N GLY A 296 6.70 -7.37 2.33
CA GLY A 296 7.54 -7.73 1.19
C GLY A 296 6.93 -7.44 -0.20
N SER A 297 5.71 -6.91 -0.30
CA SER A 297 5.09 -6.50 -1.57
C SER A 297 5.59 -5.16 -2.14
N SER A 298 6.87 -4.82 -1.91
CA SER A 298 7.56 -3.62 -2.41
C SER A 298 6.90 -2.25 -2.12
N LYS A 299 6.07 -2.13 -1.07
CA LYS A 299 5.41 -0.85 -0.70
C LYS A 299 6.39 0.20 -0.17
N SER A 300 7.08 -0.14 0.92
CA SER A 300 8.06 0.75 1.57
C SER A 300 9.25 1.05 0.63
N LEU A 301 9.63 0.09 -0.21
CA LEU A 301 10.67 0.29 -1.22
C LEU A 301 10.24 1.31 -2.28
N ALA A 302 9.01 1.21 -2.82
CA ALA A 302 8.49 2.20 -3.76
C ALA A 302 8.53 3.61 -3.18
N LEU A 303 8.10 3.77 -1.92
CA LEU A 303 8.09 5.06 -1.23
C LEU A 303 9.48 5.62 -0.99
N LYS A 304 10.44 4.78 -0.57
CA LYS A 304 11.84 5.17 -0.43
C LYS A 304 12.37 5.74 -1.75
N LEU A 305 12.18 5.01 -2.86
CA LEU A 305 12.64 5.45 -4.18
C LEU A 305 11.97 6.74 -4.62
N ILE A 306 10.66 6.87 -4.39
CA ILE A 306 9.91 8.09 -4.71
C ILE A 306 10.47 9.28 -3.91
N ASN A 307 10.66 9.15 -2.60
CA ASN A 307 11.20 10.22 -1.76
C ASN A 307 12.63 10.64 -2.16
N GLN A 308 13.44 9.67 -2.60
CA GLN A 308 14.82 9.94 -3.05
C GLN A 308 14.86 10.68 -4.39
N ASN A 309 13.89 10.45 -5.28
CA ASN A 309 13.92 10.94 -6.65
C ASN A 309 13.00 12.14 -6.92
N LEU A 310 11.89 12.28 -6.21
CA LEU A 310 10.92 13.36 -6.40
C LEU A 310 11.23 14.51 -5.42
N ARG A 311 12.27 15.27 -5.72
CA ARG A 311 12.82 16.35 -4.87
C ARG A 311 12.53 17.75 -5.39
N GLY A 312 11.50 17.95 -6.21
CA GLY A 312 11.24 19.26 -6.81
C GLY A 312 12.32 19.61 -7.82
N ALA A 313 12.73 20.88 -7.86
CA ALA A 313 13.83 21.37 -8.71
C ALA A 313 15.14 20.60 -8.54
N ASP A 314 15.37 19.96 -7.39
CA ASP A 314 16.56 19.15 -7.10
C ASP A 314 16.48 17.71 -7.64
N SER A 315 15.44 17.37 -8.40
CA SER A 315 15.28 16.04 -9.01
C SER A 315 16.28 15.85 -10.15
N ASN A 316 16.89 14.66 -10.24
CA ASN A 316 17.87 14.36 -11.30
C ASN A 316 17.25 14.25 -12.71
N ASP A 317 15.99 13.83 -12.82
CA ASP A 317 15.29 13.74 -14.10
C ASP A 317 14.57 15.07 -14.43
N PRO A 318 14.75 15.63 -15.64
CA PRO A 318 14.11 16.88 -16.03
C PRO A 318 12.59 16.87 -15.94
N TYR A 319 11.94 15.73 -16.18
CA TYR A 319 10.49 15.61 -16.06
C TYR A 319 10.05 15.80 -14.60
N PHE A 320 10.68 15.10 -13.66
CA PHE A 320 10.37 15.23 -12.24
C PHE A 320 10.72 16.63 -11.71
N ALA A 321 11.84 17.21 -12.18
CA ALA A 321 12.23 18.56 -11.81
C ALA A 321 11.17 19.60 -12.20
N HIS A 322 10.60 19.48 -13.40
CA HIS A 322 9.59 20.42 -13.89
C HIS A 322 8.21 20.18 -13.27
N CYS A 323 7.77 18.93 -13.15
CA CYS A 323 6.43 18.59 -12.67
C CYS A 323 6.21 18.85 -11.18
N LEU A 324 7.29 18.96 -10.39
CA LEU A 324 7.21 19.10 -8.93
C LEU A 324 7.45 20.53 -8.42
N ASN A 325 7.70 21.52 -9.29
CA ASN A 325 7.86 22.93 -8.88
C ASN A 325 6.62 23.51 -8.15
N THR A 326 5.51 22.78 -8.13
CA THR A 326 4.23 23.20 -7.55
C THR A 326 3.88 22.48 -6.24
N ILE A 327 4.65 21.46 -5.79
CA ILE A 327 4.26 20.69 -4.60
C ILE A 327 5.24 20.86 -3.44
N SER A 328 4.75 21.41 -2.33
CA SER A 328 5.57 21.86 -1.22
C SER A 328 5.92 20.79 -0.17
N ARG A 329 5.27 19.62 -0.14
CA ARG A 329 5.57 18.42 0.69
C ARG A 329 4.41 17.42 0.60
N PHE A 330 4.71 16.13 0.65
CA PHE A 330 3.70 15.07 0.79
C PHE A 330 3.81 14.40 2.15
N HIS A 331 2.67 14.12 2.79
CA HIS A 331 2.63 13.42 4.08
C HIS A 331 2.35 11.93 3.85
N TYR A 332 3.28 11.09 4.31
CA TYR A 332 3.13 9.64 4.27
C TYR A 332 2.88 9.09 5.67
N VAL A 333 1.78 8.34 5.82
CA VAL A 333 1.43 7.63 7.05
C VAL A 333 1.63 6.15 6.82
N HIS A 334 2.62 5.57 7.50
CA HIS A 334 2.84 4.13 7.50
C HIS A 334 2.02 3.46 8.61
N VAL A 335 0.95 2.76 8.25
CA VAL A 335 0.22 1.91 9.20
C VAL A 335 0.81 0.51 9.15
N CYS A 336 1.57 0.14 10.18
CA CYS A 336 2.18 -1.20 10.30
C CYS A 336 1.31 -2.08 11.20
N GLY A 337 0.54 -2.99 10.60
CA GLY A 337 -0.26 -3.97 11.31
C GLY A 337 -1.29 -4.57 10.37
N SER A 338 -1.34 -5.90 10.25
CA SER A 338 -2.52 -6.49 9.63
C SER A 338 -3.68 -6.40 10.63
N THR A 339 -4.90 -6.39 10.13
CA THR A 339 -6.12 -6.38 10.95
C THR A 339 -6.27 -7.63 11.85
N LYS A 340 -5.39 -8.64 11.73
CA LYS A 340 -5.44 -9.90 12.50
C LYS A 340 -4.14 -10.36 13.18
N SER A 341 -2.95 -9.97 12.69
CA SER A 341 -1.65 -10.41 13.26
C SER A 341 -1.37 -9.82 14.65
N VAL A 342 -2.15 -8.82 15.04
CA VAL A 342 -2.09 -8.15 16.35
C VAL A 342 -2.62 -9.05 17.47
N SER A 343 -3.42 -10.07 17.16
CA SER A 343 -4.11 -10.92 18.14
C SER A 343 -3.24 -11.77 19.09
N LYS A 344 -1.91 -11.77 18.96
CA LYS A 344 -1.03 -12.54 19.87
C LYS A 344 0.23 -11.83 20.39
N GLY A 345 0.47 -10.54 20.08
CA GLY A 345 1.73 -9.91 20.52
C GLY A 345 1.76 -8.39 20.68
N ASN A 346 0.83 -7.66 20.06
CA ASN A 346 0.68 -6.22 20.24
C ASN A 346 -0.75 -5.96 20.72
N GLU A 347 -0.94 -5.30 21.86
CA GLU A 347 -2.26 -4.78 22.26
C GLU A 347 -2.55 -3.49 21.48
N VAL A 348 -2.68 -3.57 20.15
CA VAL A 348 -3.44 -2.52 19.43
C VAL A 348 -4.90 -2.91 19.65
N SER A 349 -5.62 -2.06 20.36
CA SER A 349 -7.01 -2.36 20.73
C SER A 349 -7.83 -2.55 19.46
N ARG A 350 -8.81 -3.46 19.50
CA ARG A 350 -9.77 -3.64 18.39
C ARG A 350 -10.38 -2.31 17.93
N ASP A 351 -10.56 -1.39 18.87
CA ASP A 351 -11.10 -0.05 18.64
C ASP A 351 -10.18 0.82 17.77
N GLU A 352 -8.85 0.71 17.89
CA GLU A 352 -7.88 1.43 17.03
C GLU A 352 -7.86 0.90 15.60
N LEU A 353 -8.04 -0.42 15.43
CA LEU A 353 -8.16 -1.04 14.11
C LEU A 353 -9.46 -0.62 13.42
N GLU A 354 -10.58 -0.63 14.15
CA GLU A 354 -11.87 -0.14 13.65
C GLU A 354 -11.80 1.36 13.31
N ALA A 355 -11.13 2.18 14.13
CA ALA A 355 -10.91 3.60 13.84
C ALA A 355 -10.04 3.85 12.60
N THR A 356 -9.02 3.02 12.37
CA THR A 356 -8.16 3.13 11.18
C THR A 356 -8.90 2.71 9.91
N SER A 357 -9.64 1.59 9.96
CA SER A 357 -10.54 1.13 8.89
C SER A 357 -11.53 2.23 8.52
N TYR A 358 -12.15 2.86 9.52
CA TYR A 358 -13.05 4.00 9.31
C TYR A 358 -12.38 5.15 8.53
N GLN A 359 -11.19 5.57 8.93
CA GLN A 359 -10.50 6.68 8.28
C GLN A 359 -10.19 6.36 6.81
N ILE A 360 -9.80 5.12 6.53
CA ILE A 360 -9.53 4.64 5.17
C ILE A 360 -10.82 4.66 4.34
N SER A 361 -11.91 4.01 4.78
CA SER A 361 -13.15 3.99 3.99
C SER A 361 -13.76 5.37 3.81
N ARG A 362 -13.71 6.24 4.83
CA ARG A 362 -14.18 7.62 4.70
C ARG A 362 -13.35 8.39 3.68
N ALA A 363 -12.03 8.22 3.70
CA ALA A 363 -11.16 8.87 2.73
C ALA A 363 -11.42 8.35 1.30
N ILE A 364 -11.62 7.04 1.13
CA ILE A 364 -12.00 6.43 -0.16
C ILE A 364 -13.32 7.03 -0.67
N GLY A 365 -14.34 7.09 0.18
CA GLY A 365 -15.63 7.71 -0.16
C GLY A 365 -15.51 9.20 -0.51
N ARG A 366 -14.45 9.87 -0.06
CA ARG A 366 -14.11 11.27 -0.41
C ARG A 366 -13.20 11.42 -1.63
N GLY A 367 -12.91 10.33 -2.33
CA GLY A 367 -12.12 10.33 -3.54
C GLY A 367 -10.67 9.84 -3.38
N ALA A 368 -10.26 9.33 -2.22
CA ALA A 368 -8.96 8.68 -2.09
C ALA A 368 -8.88 7.37 -2.91
N LEU A 369 -7.71 7.08 -3.47
CA LEU A 369 -7.45 5.85 -4.19
C LEU A 369 -7.02 4.73 -3.24
N LEU A 370 -7.60 3.55 -3.41
CA LEU A 370 -7.16 2.33 -2.74
C LEU A 370 -6.42 1.45 -3.75
N VAL A 371 -5.16 1.13 -3.47
CA VAL A 371 -4.35 0.14 -4.20
C VAL A 371 -4.27 -1.11 -3.35
N GLN A 372 -4.83 -2.21 -3.84
CA GLN A 372 -4.80 -3.52 -3.20
C GLN A 372 -3.96 -4.48 -4.01
N ARG A 373 -2.91 -5.03 -3.39
CA ARG A 373 -2.05 -6.00 -4.05
C ARG A 373 -2.51 -7.44 -3.87
N PRO A 374 -2.78 -8.18 -4.97
CA PRO A 374 -2.93 -9.62 -4.88
C PRO A 374 -1.70 -10.26 -4.23
N SER A 375 -1.91 -11.40 -3.59
CA SER A 375 -0.81 -12.33 -3.36
C SER A 375 -0.17 -12.71 -4.70
N MET A 376 1.15 -12.63 -4.80
CA MET A 376 1.88 -13.12 -5.97
C MET A 376 1.52 -14.58 -6.21
N ASN A 377 1.25 -14.94 -7.46
CA ASN A 377 1.14 -16.34 -7.82
C ASN A 377 2.55 -16.99 -7.82
N HIS A 378 2.61 -18.33 -7.78
CA HIS A 378 3.88 -19.06 -7.70
C HIS A 378 4.81 -18.78 -8.90
N ILE A 379 4.27 -18.50 -10.09
CA ILE A 379 5.06 -18.19 -11.29
C ILE A 379 5.67 -16.78 -11.18
N GLU A 380 4.87 -15.79 -10.80
CA GLU A 380 5.32 -14.41 -10.58
C GLU A 380 6.42 -14.37 -9.51
N LEU A 381 6.23 -15.10 -8.40
CA LEU A 381 7.21 -15.15 -7.33
C LEU A 381 8.51 -15.84 -7.78
N ALA A 382 8.42 -16.90 -8.58
CA ALA A 382 9.58 -17.55 -9.17
C ALA A 382 10.34 -16.62 -10.14
N ASP A 383 9.64 -15.90 -11.01
CA ASP A 383 10.25 -14.95 -11.95
C ASP A 383 10.93 -13.78 -11.21
N VAL A 384 10.33 -13.29 -10.12
CA VAL A 384 10.98 -12.32 -9.21
C VAL A 384 12.23 -12.93 -8.57
N GLY A 385 12.15 -14.17 -8.09
CA GLY A 385 13.28 -14.90 -7.54
C GLY A 385 14.44 -15.01 -8.54
N ILE A 386 14.15 -15.39 -9.78
CA ILE A 386 15.16 -15.50 -10.85
C ILE A 386 15.84 -14.14 -11.09
N LYS A 387 15.06 -13.05 -11.19
CA LYS A 387 15.62 -11.70 -11.39
C LYS A 387 16.53 -11.29 -10.23
N ILE A 388 16.14 -11.56 -8.99
CA ILE A 388 16.96 -11.27 -7.79
C ILE A 388 18.25 -12.09 -7.82
N TYR A 389 18.16 -13.40 -8.11
CA TYR A 389 19.31 -14.28 -8.19
C TYR A 389 20.30 -13.84 -9.28
N GLN A 390 19.82 -13.60 -10.50
CA GLN A 390 20.67 -13.22 -11.64
C GLN A 390 21.44 -11.94 -11.35
N LYS A 391 20.80 -11.00 -10.66
CA LYS A 391 21.38 -9.73 -10.30
C LYS A 391 22.55 -9.88 -9.31
N GLU A 392 22.38 -10.68 -8.26
CA GLU A 392 23.45 -10.99 -7.31
C GLU A 392 24.54 -11.89 -7.94
N ALA A 393 24.14 -12.80 -8.84
CA ALA A 393 25.03 -13.71 -9.55
C ALA A 393 25.84 -13.02 -10.66
N ALA A 394 25.46 -11.81 -11.09
CA ALA A 394 26.22 -11.03 -12.06
C ALA A 394 27.66 -10.75 -11.57
N ASN A 395 27.83 -10.56 -10.26
CA ASN A 395 29.14 -10.35 -9.63
C ASN A 395 30.08 -11.56 -9.76
N ARG A 396 29.55 -12.76 -10.05
CA ARG A 396 30.32 -14.02 -10.18
C ARG A 396 30.35 -14.58 -11.60
N ASN A 397 29.88 -13.84 -12.61
CA ASN A 397 29.79 -14.28 -14.02
C ASN A 397 29.15 -15.67 -14.19
N ALA A 398 28.09 -15.95 -13.44
CA ALA A 398 27.47 -17.27 -13.47
C ALA A 398 26.33 -17.39 -14.48
N ASP A 399 26.13 -18.61 -14.97
CA ASP A 399 25.01 -18.94 -15.83
C ASP A 399 23.65 -18.63 -15.17
N PRO A 400 22.64 -18.25 -15.97
CA PRO A 400 21.29 -18.05 -15.47
C PRO A 400 20.79 -19.35 -14.80
N PRO A 401 20.04 -19.22 -13.69
CA PRO A 401 19.59 -20.40 -12.96
C PRO A 401 18.56 -21.19 -13.79
N PRO A 402 18.45 -22.52 -13.60
CA PRO A 402 17.37 -23.29 -14.19
C PRO A 402 16.01 -22.76 -13.73
N LYS A 403 15.15 -22.35 -14.67
CA LYS A 403 13.82 -21.81 -14.35
C LYS A 403 12.99 -22.78 -13.50
N GLU A 404 13.08 -24.08 -13.82
CA GLU A 404 12.38 -25.14 -13.09
C GLU A 404 12.78 -25.21 -11.60
N LEU A 405 14.07 -25.03 -11.29
CA LEU A 405 14.54 -25.04 -9.90
C LEU A 405 13.88 -23.91 -9.08
N PHE A 406 13.74 -22.72 -9.66
CA PHE A 406 13.11 -21.58 -9.00
C PHE A 406 11.60 -21.75 -8.85
N VAL A 407 10.94 -22.40 -9.80
CA VAL A 407 9.52 -22.78 -9.64
C VAL A 407 9.37 -23.73 -8.46
N ARG A 408 10.18 -24.79 -8.37
CA ARG A 408 10.15 -25.74 -7.25
C ARG A 408 10.51 -25.10 -5.91
N LEU A 409 11.51 -24.22 -5.88
CA LEU A 409 11.88 -23.44 -4.70
C LEU A 409 10.71 -22.58 -4.21
N THR A 410 9.98 -21.99 -5.14
CA THR A 410 8.82 -21.15 -4.85
C THR A 410 7.63 -21.96 -4.35
N ASP A 411 7.36 -23.11 -4.97
CA ASP A 411 6.31 -24.03 -4.52
C ASP A 411 6.58 -24.54 -3.10
N ALA A 412 7.83 -24.94 -2.82
CA ALA A 412 8.27 -25.36 -1.49
C ALA A 412 8.07 -24.24 -0.45
N PHE A 413 8.46 -23.00 -0.77
CA PHE A 413 8.24 -21.86 0.10
C PHE A 413 6.75 -21.59 0.35
N ILE A 414 5.90 -21.63 -0.69
CA ILE A 414 4.46 -21.39 -0.55
C ILE A 414 3.80 -22.49 0.29
N HIS A 415 4.19 -23.75 0.10
CA HIS A 415 3.71 -24.86 0.91
C HIS A 415 4.13 -24.68 2.38
N TYR A 416 5.43 -24.44 2.61
CA TYR A 416 5.97 -24.14 3.93
C TYR A 416 5.22 -22.99 4.60
N GLN A 417 4.98 -21.88 3.89
CA GLN A 417 4.28 -20.71 4.42
C GLN A 417 2.87 -21.04 4.94
N LYS A 418 2.19 -22.01 4.31
CA LYS A 418 0.86 -22.48 4.74
C LYS A 418 0.94 -23.47 5.91
N SER A 419 2.02 -24.25 6.01
CA SER A 419 2.20 -25.31 7.02
C SER A 419 2.92 -24.86 8.30
N GLN A 420 3.44 -23.62 8.36
CA GLN A 420 4.14 -23.09 9.56
C GLN A 420 3.30 -23.19 10.84
N SER A 421 3.92 -23.67 11.92
CA SER A 421 3.25 -23.78 13.23
C SER A 421 2.80 -22.43 13.77
N ASN A 422 3.64 -21.40 13.59
CA ASN A 422 3.31 -20.01 13.87
C ASN A 422 2.97 -19.31 12.56
N LYS A 423 1.70 -18.93 12.38
CA LYS A 423 1.25 -18.21 11.18
C LYS A 423 2.04 -16.92 10.98
N ASN A 424 2.51 -16.69 9.75
CA ASN A 424 3.31 -15.53 9.32
C ASN A 424 4.64 -15.36 10.07
N PHE A 425 5.25 -16.45 10.53
CA PHE A 425 6.57 -16.36 11.15
C PHE A 425 7.65 -16.05 10.11
N HIS A 426 7.70 -16.84 9.02
CA HIS A 426 8.53 -16.52 7.86
C HIS A 426 7.66 -16.11 6.67
N GLY A 427 8.06 -15.05 5.96
CA GLY A 427 7.34 -14.48 4.84
C GLY A 427 8.23 -14.21 3.61
N LEU A 428 7.73 -13.37 2.71
CA LEU A 428 8.39 -13.08 1.43
C LEU A 428 9.80 -12.49 1.60
N ARG A 429 10.06 -11.76 2.70
CA ARG A 429 11.39 -11.20 2.98
C ARG A 429 12.42 -12.29 3.27
N ASP A 430 12.02 -13.39 3.90
CA ASP A 430 12.88 -14.55 4.17
C ASP A 430 13.22 -15.27 2.87
N TYR A 431 12.20 -15.50 2.03
CA TYR A 431 12.37 -16.04 0.69
C TYR A 431 13.32 -15.19 -0.17
N TYR A 432 13.12 -13.87 -0.24
CA TYR A 432 14.02 -13.00 -1.02
C TYR A 432 15.44 -12.98 -0.49
N SER A 433 15.62 -13.08 0.83
CA SER A 433 16.95 -13.10 1.44
C SER A 433 17.66 -14.43 1.20
N LEU A 434 16.93 -15.54 1.19
CA LEU A 434 17.42 -16.84 0.71
C LEU A 434 17.89 -16.73 -0.74
N VAL A 435 17.04 -16.22 -1.64
CA VAL A 435 17.37 -16.06 -3.07
C VAL A 435 18.60 -15.19 -3.27
N LYS A 436 18.73 -14.08 -2.52
CA LYS A 436 19.95 -13.24 -2.55
C LYS A 436 21.19 -14.02 -2.10
N THR A 437 21.07 -14.80 -1.03
CA THR A 437 22.17 -15.64 -0.52
C THR A 437 22.61 -16.65 -1.58
N LEU A 438 21.66 -17.30 -2.25
CA LEU A 438 21.93 -18.22 -3.36
C LEU A 438 22.57 -17.54 -4.56
N GLY A 439 22.17 -16.31 -4.88
CA GLY A 439 22.80 -15.52 -5.95
C GLY A 439 24.29 -15.29 -5.71
N LYS A 440 24.66 -14.99 -4.45
CA LYS A 440 26.05 -14.79 -4.01
C LYS A 440 26.85 -16.10 -3.93
N GLN A 441 26.26 -17.16 -3.36
CA GLN A 441 26.96 -18.41 -3.02
C GLN A 441 26.85 -19.50 -4.09
N GLY A 442 25.91 -19.38 -5.04
CA GLY A 442 25.59 -20.39 -6.04
C GLY A 442 24.50 -21.38 -5.60
N LEU A 443 24.24 -22.37 -6.46
CA LEU A 443 23.15 -23.35 -6.33
C LEU A 443 23.66 -24.74 -5.89
N SER A 444 24.72 -24.78 -5.07
CA SER A 444 25.17 -26.02 -4.46
C SER A 444 24.21 -26.43 -3.33
N ARG A 445 24.17 -27.74 -3.02
CA ARG A 445 23.38 -28.23 -1.89
C ARG A 445 23.78 -27.56 -0.57
N GLU A 446 25.08 -27.36 -0.35
CA GLU A 446 25.61 -26.67 0.83
C GLU A 446 25.15 -25.21 0.90
N ALA A 447 25.23 -24.47 -0.22
CA ALA A 447 24.76 -23.08 -0.27
C ALA A 447 23.26 -22.98 0.03
N MET A 448 22.46 -23.92 -0.49
CA MET A 448 21.03 -24.00 -0.18
C MET A 448 20.78 -24.30 1.30
N GLN A 449 21.50 -25.25 1.90
CA GLN A 449 21.35 -25.59 3.31
C GLN A 449 21.74 -24.41 4.22
N ASN A 450 22.86 -23.74 3.94
CA ASN A 450 23.31 -22.57 4.67
C ASN A 450 22.34 -21.39 4.50
N GLY A 451 21.85 -21.17 3.28
CA GLY A 451 20.85 -20.15 2.98
C GLY A 451 19.54 -20.37 3.73
N LEU A 452 19.07 -21.62 3.82
CA LEU A 452 17.87 -21.98 4.57
C LEU A 452 18.05 -21.72 6.07
N LEU A 453 19.16 -22.14 6.67
CA LEU A 453 19.42 -21.89 8.10
C LEU A 453 19.48 -20.41 8.43
N ARG A 454 20.14 -19.65 7.57
CA ARG A 454 20.34 -18.21 7.76
C ARG A 454 19.04 -17.42 7.66
N ASN A 455 18.09 -17.89 6.85
CA ASN A 455 16.89 -17.11 6.51
C ASN A 455 15.57 -17.68 7.04
N PHE A 456 15.53 -18.96 7.42
CA PHE A 456 14.36 -19.67 7.94
C PHE A 456 14.62 -20.24 9.35
N GLY A 457 15.55 -19.64 10.09
CA GLY A 457 15.86 -19.98 11.48
C GLY A 457 15.02 -19.20 12.51
N GLY A 458 15.11 -19.60 13.79
CA GLY A 458 14.48 -18.88 14.91
C GLY A 458 13.04 -19.28 15.23
N ALA A 459 12.39 -20.07 14.36
CA ALA A 459 11.10 -20.65 14.68
C ALA A 459 11.25 -21.76 15.75
N PRO A 460 10.26 -21.96 16.64
CA PRO A 460 10.29 -23.04 17.63
C PRO A 460 10.14 -24.43 17.00
N CYS A 461 9.78 -24.52 15.72
CA CYS A 461 9.83 -25.77 14.97
C CYS A 461 11.28 -26.20 14.72
N ARG A 462 11.53 -27.52 14.77
CA ARG A 462 12.87 -28.06 14.52
C ARG A 462 13.26 -27.74 13.08
N ASN A 463 14.52 -27.35 12.84
CA ASN A 463 15.09 -27.11 11.50
C ASN A 463 14.74 -28.24 10.49
N SER A 464 14.50 -29.47 10.98
CA SER A 464 14.02 -30.61 10.22
C SER A 464 12.74 -30.35 9.40
N GLU A 465 11.79 -29.55 9.88
CA GLU A 465 10.54 -29.26 9.15
C GLU A 465 10.82 -28.40 7.91
N VAL A 466 11.64 -27.36 8.06
CA VAL A 466 12.07 -26.52 6.93
C VAL A 466 12.82 -27.37 5.92
N TYR A 467 13.76 -28.20 6.37
CA TYR A 467 14.52 -29.06 5.44
C TYR A 467 13.65 -30.08 4.71
N HIS A 468 12.64 -30.63 5.37
CA HIS A 468 11.72 -31.59 4.77
C HIS A 468 10.92 -30.95 3.63
N GLU A 469 10.41 -29.73 3.84
CA GLU A 469 9.64 -29.00 2.81
C GLU A 469 10.48 -28.64 1.58
N PHE A 470 11.78 -28.39 1.78
CA PHE A 470 12.72 -28.04 0.70
C PHE A 470 13.54 -29.25 0.18
N GLU A 471 13.23 -30.47 0.60
CA GLU A 471 14.03 -31.67 0.27
C GLU A 471 14.10 -31.94 -1.24
N ASN A 472 12.96 -31.78 -1.94
CA ASN A 472 12.90 -31.93 -3.39
C ASN A 472 13.78 -30.90 -4.11
N VAL A 473 13.88 -29.69 -3.58
CA VAL A 473 14.73 -28.62 -4.13
C VAL A 473 16.21 -28.92 -3.87
N LEU A 474 16.53 -29.42 -2.68
CA LEU A 474 17.88 -29.86 -2.31
C LEU A 474 18.38 -31.03 -3.16
N ALA A 475 17.47 -31.91 -3.62
CA ALA A 475 17.79 -33.02 -4.51
C ALA A 475 18.16 -32.55 -5.93
N MET A 476 17.67 -31.37 -6.36
CA MET A 476 17.98 -30.78 -7.67
C MET A 476 19.28 -29.95 -7.69
N CYS A 477 19.81 -29.59 -6.51
CA CYS A 477 21.04 -28.80 -6.39
C CYS A 477 22.29 -29.65 -6.66
N HIS A 478 23.35 -29.02 -7.20
CA HIS A 478 24.61 -29.73 -7.47
C HIS A 478 25.25 -30.22 -6.17
N THR A 479 25.69 -31.49 -6.17
CA THR A 479 26.37 -32.16 -5.06
C THR A 479 27.88 -32.00 -5.21
N ASN A 480 28.41 -30.85 -4.83
CA ASN A 480 29.84 -30.70 -4.56
C ASN A 480 30.07 -30.85 -3.06
N GLY A 481 30.31 -32.08 -2.60
CA GLY A 481 30.68 -32.35 -1.20
C GLY A 481 29.72 -33.28 -0.43
N GLN A 482 30.24 -33.85 0.67
CA GLN A 482 29.56 -34.83 1.53
C GLN A 482 28.27 -34.28 2.14
N LYS A 483 27.26 -35.14 2.35
CA LYS A 483 26.09 -34.85 3.19
C LYS A 483 26.58 -34.38 4.57
N ARG A 484 26.53 -33.07 4.86
CA ARG A 484 26.60 -32.60 6.25
C ARG A 484 25.30 -32.98 6.93
N ASP A 485 25.42 -33.63 8.10
CA ASP A 485 24.27 -33.91 8.96
C ASP A 485 23.68 -32.58 9.45
N THR A 486 22.35 -32.47 9.46
CA THR A 486 21.64 -31.23 9.80
C THR A 486 21.84 -30.82 11.27
N SER A 487 22.43 -31.67 12.10
CA SER A 487 22.65 -31.49 13.54
C SER A 487 23.89 -30.69 13.95
N ASP A 488 24.86 -30.47 13.05
CA ASP A 488 26.18 -29.88 13.38
C ASP A 488 26.33 -28.40 12.96
N HIS A 489 25.25 -27.62 13.01
CA HIS A 489 25.34 -26.20 12.61
C HIS A 489 25.61 -25.30 13.82
N ASN A 490 26.80 -24.70 13.85
CA ASN A 490 27.19 -23.72 14.85
C ASN A 490 26.45 -22.39 14.61
N ILE A 491 25.55 -22.02 15.53
CA ILE A 491 24.78 -20.76 15.46
C ILE A 491 25.71 -19.54 15.34
N LEU A 492 26.90 -19.59 15.97
CA LEU A 492 27.87 -18.50 15.91
C LEU A 492 28.38 -18.28 14.48
N GLU A 493 28.60 -19.34 13.70
CA GLU A 493 29.02 -19.23 12.30
C GLU A 493 27.95 -18.54 11.43
N ILE A 494 26.67 -18.78 11.72
CA ILE A 494 25.56 -18.12 11.03
C ILE A 494 25.49 -16.63 11.41
N ILE A 495 25.75 -16.29 12.68
CA ILE A 495 25.84 -14.92 13.16
C ILE A 495 27.01 -14.20 12.48
N ASP A 496 28.19 -14.83 12.44
CA ASP A 496 29.38 -14.32 11.78
C ASP A 496 29.15 -14.05 10.30
N ALA A 497 28.56 -15.01 9.59
CA ALA A 497 28.21 -14.85 8.18
C ALA A 497 27.21 -13.70 7.93
N ASN A 498 26.36 -13.36 8.91
CA ASN A 498 25.49 -12.20 8.80
C ASN A 498 26.23 -10.88 9.08
N LEU A 499 27.09 -10.85 10.10
CA LEU A 499 27.86 -9.66 10.46
C LEU A 499 28.84 -9.24 9.35
N GLN A 500 29.40 -10.22 8.62
CA GLN A 500 30.32 -9.97 7.50
C GLN A 500 29.61 -9.58 6.19
N ASP A 501 28.30 -9.84 6.07
CA ASP A 501 27.52 -9.51 4.87
C ASP A 501 26.85 -8.14 5.05
N SER A 502 27.42 -7.12 4.40
CA SER A 502 26.92 -5.73 4.44
C SER A 502 25.48 -5.58 3.93
N ASN A 503 25.00 -6.53 3.12
CA ASN A 503 23.66 -6.52 2.53
C ASN A 503 22.71 -7.49 3.26
N SER A 504 23.12 -8.03 4.41
CA SER A 504 22.31 -8.89 5.25
C SER A 504 21.17 -8.13 5.92
N ARG A 505 20.18 -8.88 6.41
CA ARG A 505 19.16 -8.31 7.29
C ARG A 505 19.74 -8.20 8.71
N HIS A 506 19.30 -7.20 9.44
CA HIS A 506 19.62 -7.10 10.88
C HIS A 506 19.20 -8.38 11.61
N LEU A 507 19.99 -8.75 12.61
CA LEU A 507 19.78 -9.96 13.39
C LEU A 507 18.63 -9.78 14.38
N MET A 508 17.77 -10.81 14.47
CA MET A 508 16.83 -10.98 15.57
C MET A 508 17.22 -12.27 16.31
N LEU A 509 17.82 -12.12 17.49
CA LEU A 509 18.25 -13.24 18.32
C LEU A 509 17.15 -13.58 19.33
N ILE A 510 16.75 -14.85 19.36
CA ILE A 510 15.68 -15.36 20.23
C ILE A 510 16.33 -16.27 21.26
N GLY A 511 16.22 -15.92 22.55
CA GLY A 511 16.80 -16.68 23.64
C GLY A 511 16.60 -15.99 24.98
N ASP A 512 17.25 -16.51 26.02
CA ASP A 512 17.24 -15.87 27.34
C ASP A 512 17.96 -14.50 27.28
N LYS A 513 17.26 -13.47 27.74
CA LYS A 513 17.56 -12.06 27.45
C LYS A 513 18.97 -11.66 27.86
N ASN A 514 19.41 -12.04 29.06
CA ASN A 514 20.72 -11.64 29.57
C ASN A 514 21.83 -12.45 28.90
N SER A 515 21.62 -13.77 28.80
CA SER A 515 22.55 -14.70 28.19
C SER A 515 22.89 -14.34 26.73
N VAL A 516 21.89 -13.97 25.92
CA VAL A 516 22.08 -13.59 24.51
C VAL A 516 22.90 -12.30 24.37
N VAL A 517 22.63 -11.29 25.21
CA VAL A 517 23.35 -10.02 25.18
C VAL A 517 24.81 -10.21 25.58
N ASP A 518 25.06 -11.01 26.61
CA ASP A 518 26.42 -11.28 27.09
C ASP A 518 27.24 -12.07 26.05
N ILE A 519 26.65 -13.11 25.45
CA ILE A 519 27.29 -13.89 24.38
C ILE A 519 27.58 -13.00 23.17
N LEU A 520 26.63 -12.16 22.76
CA LEU A 520 26.81 -11.28 21.60
C LEU A 520 27.89 -10.22 21.86
N ASN A 521 27.91 -9.61 23.05
CA ASN A 521 28.94 -8.64 23.42
C ASN A 521 30.32 -9.27 23.49
N TYR A 522 30.44 -10.47 24.05
CA TYR A 522 31.69 -11.22 24.05
C TYR A 522 32.16 -11.51 22.61
N HIS A 523 31.25 -11.94 21.75
CA HIS A 523 31.56 -12.28 20.35
C HIS A 523 31.94 -11.05 19.52
N LEU A 524 31.21 -9.94 19.63
CA LEU A 524 31.51 -8.69 18.92
C LEU A 524 32.85 -8.07 19.35
N LYS A 525 33.21 -8.18 20.64
CA LYS A 525 34.54 -7.77 21.13
C LYS A 525 35.67 -8.51 20.45
N SER A 526 35.46 -9.77 20.04
CA SER A 526 36.49 -10.51 19.31
C SER A 526 36.79 -9.94 17.91
N TYR A 527 35.86 -9.13 17.37
CA TYR A 527 36.00 -8.39 16.11
C TYR A 527 36.41 -6.92 16.30
N ASP A 528 36.85 -6.52 17.49
CA ASP A 528 37.13 -5.12 17.84
C ASP A 528 35.91 -4.20 17.63
N MET A 529 34.70 -4.75 17.73
CA MET A 529 33.45 -4.01 17.62
C MET A 529 32.86 -3.83 19.01
N GLU A 530 32.75 -2.58 19.46
CA GLU A 530 32.06 -2.24 20.70
C GLU A 530 30.59 -1.93 20.40
N ALA A 531 29.69 -2.78 20.91
CA ALA A 531 28.26 -2.64 20.68
C ALA A 531 27.59 -1.76 21.74
N VAL A 532 26.71 -0.86 21.30
CA VAL A 532 25.89 -0.05 22.18
C VAL A 532 24.61 -0.81 22.51
N VAL A 533 24.44 -1.21 23.77
CA VAL A 533 23.22 -1.89 24.24
C VAL A 533 22.20 -0.87 24.72
N LEU A 534 21.05 -0.81 24.04
CA LEU A 534 19.93 0.04 24.42
C LEU A 534 18.82 -0.82 25.06
N TRP A 535 18.52 -0.51 26.31
CA TRP A 535 17.45 -1.15 27.08
C TRP A 535 16.18 -0.31 27.04
N GLY A 536 15.06 -0.95 26.75
CA GLY A 536 13.74 -0.34 26.92
C GLY A 536 13.43 -0.08 28.39
N SER A 537 12.89 1.10 28.68
CA SER A 537 12.45 1.46 30.03
C SER A 537 11.45 0.43 30.54
N GLN A 538 11.54 0.15 31.84
CA GLN A 538 10.62 -0.72 32.56
C GLN A 538 9.54 0.11 33.27
N TYR A 539 9.61 1.44 33.21
CA TYR A 539 8.67 2.34 33.84
C TYR A 539 7.51 2.67 32.88
N PRO A 540 6.24 2.45 33.28
CA PRO A 540 5.07 2.72 32.44
C PRO A 540 4.96 4.19 32.00
N GLU A 541 5.45 5.12 32.83
CA GLU A 541 5.43 6.56 32.58
C GLU A 541 6.41 6.99 31.47
N ASP A 542 7.39 6.15 31.12
CA ASP A 542 8.37 6.43 30.06
C ASP A 542 7.87 6.07 28.65
N ASN A 543 6.60 5.67 28.49
CA ASN A 543 5.97 5.51 27.17
C ASN A 543 5.56 6.88 26.57
N THR A 544 6.45 7.87 26.63
CA THR A 544 6.25 9.18 26.02
C THR A 544 6.88 9.25 24.63
N SER A 545 6.39 10.16 23.79
CA SER A 545 7.02 10.49 22.50
C SER A 545 8.47 10.91 22.67
N ASP A 546 8.79 11.58 23.78
CA ASP A 546 10.13 12.13 24.05
C ASP A 546 11.13 11.03 24.37
N TYR A 547 10.72 10.00 25.13
CA TYR A 547 11.54 8.82 25.36
C TYR A 547 11.85 8.10 24.03
N ALA A 548 10.82 7.85 23.21
CA ALA A 548 11.01 7.22 21.90
C ALA A 548 11.97 8.04 21.01
N TYR A 549 11.80 9.36 20.97
CA TYR A 549 12.70 10.27 20.24
C TYR A 549 14.16 10.20 20.74
N SER A 550 14.37 10.16 22.06
CA SER A 550 15.72 10.04 22.63
C SER A 550 16.42 8.74 22.24
N ILE A 551 15.68 7.62 22.20
CA ILE A 551 16.22 6.32 21.76
C ILE A 551 16.52 6.37 20.26
N LEU A 552 15.61 6.92 19.45
CA LEU A 552 15.82 7.04 18.00
C LEU A 552 17.07 7.87 17.68
N ASN A 553 17.30 8.98 18.39
CA ASN A 553 18.51 9.78 18.23
C ASN A 553 19.78 9.00 18.59
N LYS A 554 19.77 8.20 19.66
CA LYS A 554 20.91 7.33 20.01
C LYS A 554 21.18 6.31 18.91
N VAL A 555 20.12 5.67 18.39
CA VAL A 555 20.24 4.73 17.26
C VAL A 555 20.83 5.43 16.05
N LEU A 556 20.35 6.63 15.71
CA LEU A 556 20.83 7.42 14.57
C LEU A 556 22.34 7.72 14.71
N MET A 557 22.78 8.17 15.89
CA MET A 557 24.19 8.45 16.15
C MET A 557 25.08 7.21 16.01
N CYS A 558 24.61 6.05 16.48
CA CYS A 558 25.35 4.81 16.31
C CYS A 558 25.44 4.39 14.83
N VAL A 559 24.35 4.57 14.07
CA VAL A 559 24.33 4.29 12.62
C VAL A 559 25.31 5.19 11.87
N GLU A 560 25.37 6.49 12.19
CA GLU A 560 26.32 7.44 11.58
C GLU A 560 27.78 7.09 11.90
N GLN A 561 28.05 6.56 13.10
CA GLN A 561 29.39 6.15 13.53
C GLN A 561 29.77 4.74 13.07
N GLY A 562 28.86 3.99 12.44
CA GLY A 562 29.08 2.59 12.07
C GLY A 562 29.17 1.63 13.27
N GLN A 563 28.66 2.03 14.44
CA GLN A 563 28.69 1.21 15.65
C GLN A 563 27.52 0.22 15.70
N PRO A 564 27.74 -1.06 16.06
CA PRO A 564 26.66 -2.01 16.28
C PRO A 564 25.74 -1.58 17.43
N VAL A 565 24.44 -1.75 17.25
CA VAL A 565 23.43 -1.46 18.27
C VAL A 565 22.66 -2.72 18.62
N VAL A 566 22.59 -3.03 19.92
CA VAL A 566 21.78 -4.13 20.45
C VAL A 566 20.53 -3.55 21.09
N LEU A 567 19.37 -3.80 20.46
CA LEU A 567 18.08 -3.29 20.92
C LEU A 567 17.34 -4.34 21.76
N THR A 568 17.05 -4.01 23.02
CA THR A 568 16.39 -4.94 23.95
C THR A 568 15.13 -4.33 24.56
N ASN A 569 14.00 -5.02 24.42
CA ASN A 569 12.71 -4.62 25.03
C ASN A 569 12.19 -3.21 24.64
N LEU A 570 12.51 -2.72 23.43
CA LEU A 570 12.13 -1.38 22.96
C LEU A 570 10.78 -1.37 22.21
N LYS A 571 9.72 -1.88 22.86
CA LYS A 571 8.40 -2.02 22.23
C LYS A 571 7.86 -0.71 21.66
N ALA A 572 8.02 0.39 22.40
CA ALA A 572 7.55 1.72 22.00
C ALA A 572 8.26 2.27 20.75
N VAL A 573 9.43 1.75 20.38
CA VAL A 573 10.27 2.32 19.32
C VAL A 573 10.25 1.48 18.03
N TYR A 574 9.73 0.24 18.07
CA TYR A 574 9.70 -0.64 16.89
C TYR A 574 8.91 -0.07 15.71
N GLY A 575 7.81 0.65 15.97
CA GLY A 575 7.05 1.35 14.92
C GLY A 575 7.89 2.42 14.21
N GLU A 576 8.63 3.20 14.99
CA GLU A 576 9.44 4.33 14.52
C GLU A 576 10.76 3.90 13.86
N LEU A 577 11.36 2.79 14.29
CA LEU A 577 12.56 2.22 13.66
C LEU A 577 12.33 1.87 12.19
N SER A 578 11.08 1.58 11.80
CA SER A 578 10.73 1.35 10.40
C SER A 578 10.88 2.60 9.53
N TYR A 579 10.77 3.80 10.12
CA TYR A 579 10.98 5.09 9.45
C TYR A 579 12.45 5.43 9.24
N ILE A 580 13.35 5.04 10.15
CA ILE A 580 14.80 5.30 9.99
C ILE A 580 15.32 4.65 8.70
N ARG A 581 14.84 3.44 8.36
CA ARG A 581 15.19 2.75 7.11
C ARG A 581 14.59 3.36 5.83
N LEU A 582 13.61 4.26 5.97
CA LEU A 582 13.04 5.02 4.85
C LEU A 582 13.83 6.31 4.59
N LEU A 583 14.51 6.84 5.61
CA LEU A 583 15.28 8.09 5.54
C LEU A 583 16.74 7.87 5.10
N HIS A 584 17.30 6.68 5.35
CA HIS A 584 18.59 6.21 4.84
C HIS A 584 18.37 5.07 3.85
#